data_AF-A0A953AYI2-F1
#
_entry.id   AF-A0A953AYI2-F1
#
_cell.length_a   1.000
_cell.length_b   1.000
_cell.length_c   1.000
_cell.angle_alpha   90.00
_cell.angle_beta   90.00
_cell.angle_gamma   90.00
#
_symmetry.space_group_name_H-M   'P 1'
#
loop_
_entity.id
_entity.type
_entity.pdbx_description
1 polymer ?
#
loop_
_entity_poly.entity_id
_entity_poly.type
_entity_poly.pdbx_seq_one_letter_code
_entity_poly.pdbx_strand_id
1 'polypeptide(L)'
;KIAAPVLTGAGWRRQVDLRATGVRVRAAAGHDLATIPQIALTLSFRGLLDGVVAPRSVAVFGPRLSLVRGEDGRFSLSRAGAPGVAELPPAGAGSILALLVAELQHPGETGPARYLREVSVLNATVSLDDRLAGITWQAPDADIFLRRTEGGLAAALDLGVAELGRPARLSADLLYDADSRWVAVTARMHGVDAAALGLVDPALMLLTGADLVLDGSLATRVSLDGRFGPTRFELRSGPGQVSLPGQFEAPLEVHGMVLRGEADPALGRIAVSDSYLDLAGVHLDLSAEMEDSGGGDLVLSGRIHTDTLGAAELKRYWPLNAGRGGRRWVVENMDEGTAHDASLTFRLRLPGGDLEQAAVEQAEGAFSATGLTVHYLRGLPPVRGGSGTARV
;
A
#
# COMPACT_ATOMS: atom_id res chain seq x y z
N LYS A 1 9.45 0.13 38.04
CA LYS A 1 9.66 1.09 39.16
C LYS A 1 9.45 2.49 38.61
N ILE A 2 8.58 3.30 39.20
CA ILE A 2 8.30 4.67 38.72
C ILE A 2 9.28 5.62 39.41
N ALA A 3 10.00 6.46 38.66
CA ALA A 3 11.04 7.34 39.20
C ALA A 3 10.45 8.60 39.88
N ALA A 4 9.36 9.16 39.33
CA ALA A 4 8.65 10.32 39.90
C ALA A 4 7.19 10.33 39.41
N PRO A 5 6.22 9.82 40.19
CA PRO A 5 4.80 9.94 39.86
C PRO A 5 4.26 11.32 40.23
N VAL A 6 3.57 11.98 39.29
CA VAL A 6 2.79 13.19 39.54
C VAL A 6 1.31 12.83 39.44
N LEU A 7 0.54 13.18 40.47
CA LEU A 7 -0.88 12.87 40.60
C LEU A 7 -1.66 14.17 40.44
N THR A 8 -2.53 14.24 39.43
CA THR A 8 -3.34 15.43 39.15
C THR A 8 -4.82 15.08 39.17
N GLY A 9 -5.61 15.79 39.97
CA GLY A 9 -7.06 15.60 40.08
C GLY A 9 -7.81 16.90 39.81
N ALA A 10 -8.70 16.89 38.81
CA ALA A 10 -9.52 18.05 38.45
C ALA A 10 -10.99 17.81 38.87
N GLY A 11 -11.30 18.03 40.16
CA GLY A 11 -12.67 18.13 40.66
C GLY A 11 -13.46 16.82 40.79
N TRP A 12 -14.46 16.86 41.67
CA TRP A 12 -15.31 15.80 42.23
C TRP A 12 -16.09 14.88 41.26
N ARG A 13 -15.82 14.93 39.95
CA ARG A 13 -16.40 14.05 38.93
C ARG A 13 -15.38 13.43 37.96
N ARG A 14 -14.07 13.60 38.18
CA ARG A 14 -13.05 13.19 37.19
C ARG A 14 -12.09 12.12 37.68
N GLN A 15 -11.62 11.36 36.69
CA GLN A 15 -10.69 10.24 36.76
C GLN A 15 -9.36 10.66 37.43
N VAL A 16 -8.68 9.70 38.08
CA VAL A 16 -7.35 9.95 38.68
C VAL A 16 -6.30 9.69 37.62
N ASP A 17 -5.57 10.73 37.24
CA ASP A 17 -4.48 10.66 36.27
C ASP A 17 -3.13 10.64 36.98
N LEU A 18 -2.32 9.65 36.63
CA LEU A 18 -0.93 9.51 37.06
C LEU A 18 -0.02 9.74 35.86
N ARG A 19 0.92 10.66 35.97
CA ARG A 19 1.96 10.87 34.97
C ARG A 19 3.31 10.50 35.54
N ALA A 20 4.11 9.78 34.77
CA ALA A 20 5.44 9.35 35.17
C ALA A 20 6.43 9.53 34.02
N THR A 21 7.66 9.92 34.36
CA THR A 21 8.77 10.07 33.41
C THR A 21 9.90 9.09 33.75
N GLY A 22 10.68 8.71 32.75
CA GLY A 22 11.83 7.81 32.90
C GLY A 22 11.47 6.44 33.47
N VAL A 23 10.34 5.87 33.04
CA VAL A 23 9.83 4.62 33.60
C VAL A 23 10.64 3.44 33.09
N ARG A 24 11.22 2.67 34.01
CA ARG A 24 11.87 1.39 33.70
C ARG A 24 10.96 0.23 34.08
N VAL A 25 10.64 -0.57 33.07
CA VAL A 25 9.90 -1.82 33.20
C VAL A 25 10.92 -2.92 33.43
N ARG A 26 10.72 -3.76 34.45
CA ARG A 26 11.60 -4.89 34.78
C ARG A 26 10.81 -6.18 34.75
N ALA A 27 11.45 -7.25 34.25
CA ALA A 27 10.93 -8.60 34.37
C ALA A 27 10.96 -9.04 35.83
N ALA A 28 10.16 -10.05 36.18
CA ALA A 28 10.22 -10.70 37.49
C ALA A 28 11.63 -11.26 37.80
N ALA A 29 12.37 -11.65 36.75
CA ALA A 29 13.77 -12.09 36.82
C ALA A 29 14.80 -10.94 36.97
N GLY A 30 14.37 -9.69 37.15
CA GLY A 30 15.21 -8.56 37.54
C GLY A 30 15.88 -7.76 36.41
N HIS A 31 15.83 -8.23 35.16
CA HIS A 31 16.36 -7.49 34.01
C HIS A 31 15.38 -6.41 33.50
N ASP A 32 15.92 -5.31 32.96
CA ASP A 32 15.11 -4.22 32.39
C ASP A 32 14.50 -4.69 31.03
N LEU A 33 13.17 -4.63 30.91
CA LEU A 33 12.40 -5.00 29.72
C LEU A 33 12.26 -3.83 28.74
N ALA A 34 12.02 -2.63 29.26
CA ALA A 34 11.84 -1.43 28.45
C ALA A 34 12.11 -0.16 29.27
N THR A 35 12.61 0.87 28.60
CA THR A 35 12.66 2.23 29.15
C THR A 35 11.68 3.10 28.38
N ILE A 36 10.69 3.64 29.09
CA ILE A 36 9.64 4.49 28.56
C ILE A 36 9.94 5.94 28.97
N PRO A 37 10.09 6.88 28.02
CA PRO A 37 10.38 8.27 28.36
C PRO A 37 9.30 8.88 29.23
N GLN A 38 8.04 8.65 28.86
CA GLN A 38 6.91 9.17 29.58
C GLN A 38 5.68 8.28 29.42
N ILE A 39 4.94 8.10 30.51
CA ILE A 39 3.68 7.38 30.57
C ILE A 39 2.64 8.22 31.32
N ALA A 40 1.39 8.15 30.86
CA ALA A 40 0.24 8.62 31.60
C ALA A 40 -0.71 7.44 31.82
N LEU A 41 -1.30 7.35 33.00
CA LEU A 41 -2.24 6.31 33.40
C LEU A 41 -3.48 6.99 33.92
N THR A 42 -4.64 6.61 33.42
CA THR A 42 -5.91 6.98 34.05
C THR A 42 -6.42 5.78 34.83
N LEU A 43 -6.69 5.94 36.12
CA LEU A 43 -7.11 4.85 37.00
C LEU A 43 -8.61 4.55 36.91
N SER A 44 -8.96 3.28 37.10
CA SER A 44 -10.33 2.81 37.21
C SER A 44 -10.92 3.16 38.57
N PHE A 45 -11.96 3.99 38.59
CA PHE A 45 -12.70 4.29 39.82
C PHE A 45 -13.26 3.04 40.50
N ARG A 46 -13.83 2.11 39.72
CA ARG A 46 -14.32 0.82 40.26
C ARG A 46 -13.19 0.00 40.87
N GLY A 47 -12.03 -0.05 40.21
CA GLY A 47 -10.85 -0.73 40.76
C GLY A 47 -10.40 -0.10 42.09
N LEU A 48 -10.41 1.23 42.17
CA LEU A 48 -10.07 1.95 43.41
C LEU A 48 -11.07 1.67 44.55
N LEU A 49 -12.38 1.57 44.25
CA LEU A 49 -13.39 1.13 45.22
C LEU A 49 -13.16 -0.32 45.67
N ASP A 50 -12.69 -1.17 44.76
CA ASP A 50 -12.31 -2.57 45.04
C ASP A 50 -10.93 -2.66 45.76
N GLY A 51 -10.32 -1.53 46.13
CA GLY A 51 -9.02 -1.47 46.81
C GLY A 51 -7.81 -1.76 45.91
N VAL A 52 -8.00 -1.78 44.59
CA VAL A 52 -6.98 -2.13 43.60
C VAL A 52 -6.60 -0.93 42.75
N VAL A 53 -5.30 -0.59 42.70
CA VAL A 53 -4.79 0.40 41.76
C VAL A 53 -4.73 -0.20 40.36
N ALA A 54 -5.80 0.01 39.59
CA ALA A 54 -5.98 -0.58 38.28
C ALA A 54 -6.04 0.50 37.18
N PRO A 55 -5.13 0.48 36.19
CA PRO A 55 -5.21 1.40 35.05
C PRO A 55 -6.42 1.07 34.17
N ARG A 56 -7.18 2.10 33.80
CA ARG A 56 -8.23 2.04 32.79
C ARG A 56 -7.68 2.39 31.41
N SER A 57 -6.80 3.38 31.32
CA SER A 57 -6.08 3.71 30.10
C SER A 57 -4.59 3.91 30.37
N VAL A 58 -3.79 3.65 29.35
CA VAL A 58 -2.33 3.81 29.38
C VAL A 58 -1.91 4.58 28.13
N ALA A 59 -1.28 5.74 28.29
CA ALA A 59 -0.69 6.49 27.19
C ALA A 59 0.83 6.49 27.32
N VAL A 60 1.54 6.06 26.29
CA VAL A 60 3.01 5.99 26.20
C VAL A 60 3.47 7.04 25.20
N PHE A 61 4.41 7.89 25.59
CA PHE A 61 4.88 9.01 24.76
C PHE A 61 6.34 8.82 24.36
N GLY A 62 6.62 9.02 23.07
CA GLY A 62 7.97 8.98 22.52
C GLY A 62 8.68 7.62 22.58
N PRO A 63 8.02 6.44 22.59
CA PRO A 63 8.77 5.20 22.64
C PRO A 63 9.50 4.95 21.32
N ARG A 64 10.61 4.21 21.42
CA ARG A 64 11.31 3.67 20.25
C ARG A 64 10.95 2.22 20.09
N LEU A 65 10.35 1.87 18.96
CA LEU A 65 9.92 0.52 18.62
C LEU A 65 10.80 -0.01 17.51
N SER A 66 11.28 -1.23 17.66
CA SER A 66 12.07 -1.91 16.63
C SER A 66 11.38 -3.21 16.26
N LEU A 67 11.14 -3.41 14.97
CA LEU A 67 10.54 -4.60 14.39
C LEU A 67 11.53 -5.23 13.41
N VAL A 68 11.38 -6.52 13.19
CA VAL A 68 12.13 -7.28 12.17
C VAL A 68 11.13 -8.10 11.37
N ARG A 69 11.16 -7.98 10.04
CA ARG A 69 10.50 -8.93 9.13
C ARG A 69 11.56 -9.93 8.66
N GLY A 70 11.34 -11.21 8.97
CA GLY A 70 12.20 -12.30 8.53
C GLY A 70 12.07 -12.55 7.03
N GLU A 71 12.99 -13.34 6.47
CA GLU A 71 12.92 -13.82 5.08
C GLU A 71 11.69 -14.72 4.84
N ASP A 72 11.10 -15.28 5.90
CA ASP A 72 9.84 -16.01 5.87
C ASP A 72 8.59 -15.09 5.86
N GLY A 73 8.81 -13.77 5.81
CA GLY A 73 7.76 -12.75 5.85
C GLY A 73 7.14 -12.52 7.24
N ARG A 74 7.59 -13.23 8.29
CA ARG A 74 7.03 -13.08 9.64
C ARG A 74 7.61 -11.86 10.35
N PHE A 75 6.75 -11.16 11.07
CA PHE A 75 7.14 -10.00 11.88
C PHE A 75 7.45 -10.43 13.32
N SER A 76 8.52 -9.86 13.87
CA SER A 76 8.89 -9.99 15.28
C SER A 76 9.28 -8.64 15.86
N LEU A 77 9.02 -8.44 17.15
CA LEU A 77 9.46 -7.25 17.87
C LEU A 77 10.88 -7.47 18.38
N SER A 78 11.81 -6.59 18.01
CA SER A 78 13.18 -6.62 18.51
C SER A 78 13.35 -5.65 19.68
N ARG A 79 14.29 -5.97 20.58
CA ARG A 79 14.64 -5.09 21.68
C ARG A 79 15.59 -4.01 21.17
N ALA A 80 15.23 -2.74 21.33
CA ALA A 80 16.12 -1.64 20.99
C ALA A 80 17.42 -1.73 21.81
N GLY A 81 18.56 -1.91 21.13
CA GLY A 81 19.91 -1.76 21.71
C GLY A 81 20.71 -3.03 22.05
N ALA A 82 20.39 -4.21 21.52
CA ALA A 82 21.25 -5.39 21.66
C ALA A 82 21.81 -5.84 20.29
N PRO A 83 23.12 -5.65 20.00
CA PRO A 83 23.76 -6.35 18.91
C PRO A 83 24.03 -7.79 19.34
N GLY A 84 23.62 -8.76 18.52
CA GLY A 84 23.97 -10.16 18.72
C GLY A 84 22.77 -11.09 18.89
N VAL A 85 22.80 -12.16 18.10
CA VAL A 85 21.88 -13.28 18.10
C VAL A 85 21.95 -13.97 19.47
N ALA A 86 20.98 -13.72 20.33
CA ALA A 86 20.64 -14.63 21.41
C ALA A 86 19.22 -15.13 21.09
N GLU A 87 19.08 -16.45 20.93
CA GLU A 87 17.79 -17.10 20.70
C GLU A 87 16.73 -16.51 21.63
N LEU A 88 15.79 -15.79 21.02
CA LEU A 88 14.66 -15.21 21.72
C LEU A 88 13.67 -16.34 22.06
N PRO A 89 12.98 -16.27 23.21
CA PRO A 89 11.82 -17.13 23.45
C PRO A 89 10.78 -16.95 22.33
N PRO A 90 9.83 -17.89 22.14
CA PRO A 90 8.82 -17.78 21.09
C PRO A 90 8.12 -16.41 21.12
N ALA A 91 7.84 -15.89 19.93
CA ALA A 91 7.36 -14.54 19.66
C ALA A 91 6.46 -13.97 20.76
N GLY A 92 6.90 -12.88 21.41
CA GLY A 92 6.07 -12.09 22.34
C GLY A 92 6.70 -11.73 23.69
N ALA A 93 7.80 -12.36 24.11
CA ALA A 93 8.28 -12.26 25.50
C ALA A 93 9.09 -11.00 25.89
N GLY A 94 9.10 -9.91 25.10
CA GLY A 94 10.01 -8.77 25.35
C GLY A 94 9.43 -7.36 25.20
N SER A 95 8.22 -7.19 24.68
CA SER A 95 7.64 -5.87 24.41
C SER A 95 6.46 -5.60 25.34
N ILE A 96 6.51 -4.51 26.10
CA ILE A 96 5.38 -4.06 26.92
C ILE A 96 4.13 -3.80 26.08
N LEU A 97 4.30 -3.41 24.82
CA LEU A 97 3.20 -3.25 23.87
C LEU A 97 2.54 -4.58 23.53
N ALA A 98 3.31 -5.64 23.30
CA ALA A 98 2.76 -6.97 23.07
C ALA A 98 1.99 -7.49 24.30
N LEU A 99 2.49 -7.24 25.50
CA LEU A 99 1.80 -7.59 26.76
C LEU A 99 0.49 -6.81 26.92
N LEU A 100 0.50 -5.51 26.65
CA LEU A 100 -0.69 -4.65 26.73
C LEU A 100 -1.74 -5.06 25.68
N VAL A 101 -1.33 -5.41 24.47
CA VAL A 101 -2.21 -5.93 23.42
C VAL A 101 -2.81 -7.27 23.85
N ALA A 102 -2.00 -8.20 24.35
CA ALA A 102 -2.47 -9.50 24.82
C ALA A 102 -3.49 -9.36 25.95
N GLU A 103 -3.25 -8.45 26.91
CA GLU A 103 -4.18 -8.15 27.99
C GLU A 103 -5.47 -7.51 27.48
N LEU A 104 -5.37 -6.61 26.49
CA LEU A 104 -6.55 -6.04 25.82
C LEU A 104 -7.36 -7.12 25.09
N GLN A 105 -6.72 -8.12 24.47
CA GLN A 105 -7.43 -9.24 23.83
C GLN A 105 -8.11 -10.15 24.85
N HIS A 106 -7.36 -10.60 25.85
CA HIS A 106 -7.82 -11.54 26.87
C HIS A 106 -7.57 -10.93 28.25
N PRO A 107 -8.54 -10.19 28.83
CA PRO A 107 -8.37 -9.64 30.16
C PRO A 107 -8.23 -10.79 31.12
N GLY A 108 -7.25 -10.74 32.02
CA GLY A 108 -7.21 -11.67 33.13
C GLY A 108 -8.54 -11.66 33.88
N GLU A 109 -9.09 -12.83 34.21
CA GLU A 109 -10.31 -12.94 35.02
C GLU A 109 -10.11 -12.31 36.42
N THR A 110 -8.85 -12.24 36.87
CA THR A 110 -8.42 -11.67 38.13
C THR A 110 -7.26 -10.68 37.92
N GLY A 111 -7.13 -9.70 38.82
CA GLY A 111 -6.04 -8.72 38.82
C GLY A 111 -6.38 -7.32 38.30
N PRO A 112 -5.43 -6.37 38.38
CA PRO A 112 -5.65 -4.95 38.01
C PRO A 112 -5.81 -4.72 36.51
N ALA A 113 -5.37 -5.66 35.69
CA ALA A 113 -5.31 -5.52 34.24
C ALA A 113 -6.68 -5.71 33.56
N ARG A 114 -7.64 -6.37 34.23
CA ARG A 114 -9.06 -6.50 33.80
C ARG A 114 -9.79 -5.18 33.57
N TYR A 115 -9.31 -4.09 34.17
CA TYR A 115 -9.91 -2.76 34.03
C TYR A 115 -9.36 -1.98 32.84
N LEU A 116 -8.29 -2.47 32.19
CA LEU A 116 -7.67 -1.83 31.05
C LEU A 116 -8.64 -1.85 29.85
N ARG A 117 -8.90 -0.67 29.30
CA ARG A 117 -9.81 -0.44 28.18
C ARG A 117 -9.13 0.22 26.99
N GLU A 118 -8.04 0.94 27.22
CA GLU A 118 -7.39 1.73 26.17
C GLU A 118 -5.89 1.78 26.36
N VAL A 119 -5.16 1.70 25.25
CA VAL A 119 -3.72 1.91 25.17
C VAL A 119 -3.44 2.85 24.01
N SER A 120 -2.71 3.92 24.28
CA SER A 120 -2.28 4.87 23.25
C SER A 120 -0.77 4.94 23.25
N VAL A 121 -0.19 4.98 22.06
CA VAL A 121 1.22 5.24 21.82
C VAL A 121 1.29 6.48 20.97
N LEU A 122 2.00 7.50 21.44
CA LEU A 122 2.03 8.81 20.82
C LEU A 122 3.46 9.21 20.50
N ASN A 123 3.68 9.78 19.31
CA ASN A 123 4.98 10.22 18.80
C ASN A 123 6.05 9.11 18.87
N ALA A 124 5.67 7.88 18.55
CA ALA A 124 6.62 6.77 18.53
C ALA A 124 7.54 6.88 17.32
N THR A 125 8.81 6.54 17.52
CA THR A 125 9.72 6.27 16.41
C THR A 125 9.77 4.77 16.20
N VAL A 126 9.37 4.32 15.01
CA VAL A 126 9.34 2.90 14.63
C VAL A 126 10.42 2.65 13.58
N SER A 127 11.25 1.63 13.81
CA SER A 127 12.21 1.12 12.83
C SER A 127 11.86 -0.32 12.48
N LEU A 128 11.73 -0.67 11.21
CA LEU A 128 11.53 -2.05 10.75
C LEU A 128 12.73 -2.48 9.93
N ASP A 129 13.48 -3.48 10.42
CA ASP A 129 14.49 -4.22 9.65
C ASP A 129 13.76 -5.24 8.77
N ASP A 130 13.53 -4.91 7.49
CA ASP A 130 12.89 -5.81 6.53
C ASP A 130 13.96 -6.60 5.77
N ARG A 131 14.18 -7.85 6.20
CA ARG A 131 15.17 -8.74 5.59
C ARG A 131 14.70 -9.37 4.30
N LEU A 132 13.39 -9.41 4.07
CA LEU A 132 12.83 -9.89 2.81
C LEU A 132 13.07 -8.86 1.70
N ALA A 133 12.80 -7.59 1.99
CA ALA A 133 13.04 -6.48 1.07
C ALA A 133 14.51 -6.01 1.05
N GLY A 134 15.29 -6.35 2.07
CA GLY A 134 16.66 -5.86 2.26
C GLY A 134 16.74 -4.37 2.61
N ILE A 135 15.67 -3.82 3.23
CA ILE A 135 15.50 -2.38 3.50
C ILE A 135 15.16 -2.17 4.98
N THR A 136 15.68 -1.09 5.55
CA THR A 136 15.21 -0.61 6.86
C THR A 136 14.20 0.51 6.66
N TRP A 137 12.99 0.32 7.17
CA TRP A 137 11.93 1.33 7.14
C TRP A 137 11.93 2.13 8.43
N GLN A 138 11.70 3.42 8.31
CA GLN A 138 11.64 4.36 9.42
C GLN A 138 10.34 5.13 9.39
N ALA A 139 9.62 5.05 10.51
CA ALA A 139 8.51 5.93 10.81
C ALA A 139 8.87 6.81 12.02
N PRO A 140 9.43 8.01 11.82
CA PRO A 140 9.85 8.89 12.92
C PRO A 140 8.69 9.33 13.80
N ASP A 141 7.50 9.46 13.21
CA ASP A 141 6.26 9.87 13.84
C ASP A 141 5.18 8.82 13.58
N ALA A 142 4.85 8.06 14.63
CA ALA A 142 3.80 7.06 14.62
C ALA A 142 2.91 7.17 15.86
N ASP A 143 1.60 7.19 15.62
CA ASP A 143 0.58 7.15 16.64
C ASP A 143 -0.22 5.85 16.51
N ILE A 144 -0.44 5.19 17.65
CA ILE A 144 -1.14 3.91 17.72
C ILE A 144 -2.16 3.99 18.84
N PHE A 145 -3.43 3.81 18.51
CA PHE A 145 -4.52 3.78 19.48
C PHE A 145 -5.12 2.39 19.48
N LEU A 146 -5.31 1.80 20.65
CA LEU A 146 -5.97 0.52 20.84
C LEU A 146 -7.04 0.66 21.92
N ARG A 147 -8.20 0.08 21.65
CA ARG A 147 -9.39 0.17 22.50
C ARG A 147 -10.08 -1.17 22.55
N ARG A 148 -10.50 -1.57 23.75
CA ARG A 148 -11.41 -2.70 23.93
C ARG A 148 -12.84 -2.32 23.52
N THR A 149 -13.48 -3.17 22.73
CA THR A 149 -14.90 -3.09 22.38
C THR A 149 -15.68 -4.19 23.11
N GLU A 150 -17.00 -4.26 22.92
CA GLU A 150 -17.81 -5.33 23.53
C GLU A 150 -17.52 -6.71 22.91
N GLY A 151 -17.22 -6.76 21.61
CA GLY A 151 -16.97 -8.00 20.86
C GLY A 151 -15.51 -8.26 20.48
N GLY A 152 -14.56 -7.43 20.93
CA GLY A 152 -13.14 -7.61 20.59
C GLY A 152 -12.31 -6.35 20.79
N LEU A 153 -11.56 -5.93 19.76
CA LEU A 153 -10.67 -4.77 19.81
C LEU A 153 -10.85 -3.85 18.60
N ALA A 154 -10.70 -2.56 18.83
CA ALA A 154 -10.52 -1.55 17.78
C ALA A 154 -9.11 -0.97 17.90
N ALA A 155 -8.43 -0.78 16.77
CA ALA A 155 -7.17 -0.07 16.71
C ALA A 155 -7.18 0.96 15.59
N ALA A 156 -6.43 2.04 15.78
CA ALA A 156 -6.13 3.02 14.75
C ALA A 156 -4.62 3.27 14.72
N LEU A 157 -4.04 3.32 13.53
CA LEU A 157 -2.64 3.61 13.31
C LEU A 157 -2.53 4.80 12.37
N ASP A 158 -1.54 5.64 12.63
CA ASP A 158 -1.10 6.70 11.77
C ASP A 158 0.43 6.74 11.81
N LEU A 159 1.08 6.70 10.65
CA LEU A 159 2.53 6.67 10.53
C LEU A 159 2.99 7.44 9.30
N GLY A 160 4.07 8.21 9.44
CA GLY A 160 4.82 8.76 8.31
C GLY A 160 6.01 7.85 7.98
N VAL A 161 6.11 7.30 6.77
CA VAL A 161 7.21 6.40 6.37
C VAL A 161 8.16 7.13 5.41
N ALA A 162 9.42 7.27 5.81
CA ALA A 162 10.41 8.06 5.07
C ALA A 162 10.83 7.40 3.75
N GLU A 163 10.92 6.07 3.70
CA GLU A 163 11.38 5.34 2.53
C GLU A 163 10.29 5.12 1.48
N LEU A 164 9.04 5.48 1.78
CA LEU A 164 7.90 5.39 0.85
C LEU A 164 7.54 6.73 0.20
N GLY A 165 8.20 7.84 0.56
CA GLY A 165 7.84 9.16 0.03
C GLY A 165 8.51 10.31 0.80
N ARG A 166 7.86 11.47 0.89
CA ARG A 166 8.42 12.65 1.57
C ARG A 166 7.62 13.19 2.77
N PRO A 167 7.62 12.50 3.93
CA PRO A 167 7.40 11.06 4.07
C PRO A 167 5.97 10.70 3.66
N ALA A 168 5.75 9.47 3.18
CA ALA A 168 4.39 9.02 2.86
C ALA A 168 3.57 8.82 4.14
N ARG A 169 2.28 9.18 4.12
CA ARG A 169 1.39 9.04 5.28
C ARG A 169 0.52 7.81 5.12
N LEU A 170 0.65 6.85 6.03
CA LEU A 170 -0.20 5.66 6.08
C LEU A 170 -1.09 5.75 7.31
N SER A 171 -2.37 5.44 7.15
CA SER A 171 -3.32 5.31 8.25
C SER A 171 -4.11 4.02 8.11
N ALA A 172 -4.46 3.39 9.24
CA ALA A 172 -5.25 2.18 9.23
C ALA A 172 -6.20 2.10 10.43
N ASP A 173 -7.45 1.75 10.16
CA ASP A 173 -8.47 1.40 11.13
C ASP A 173 -8.62 -0.13 11.14
N LEU A 174 -8.47 -0.74 12.32
CA LEU A 174 -8.59 -2.19 12.51
C LEU A 174 -9.70 -2.51 13.51
N LEU A 175 -10.52 -3.49 13.20
CA LEU A 175 -11.55 -4.03 14.09
C LEU A 175 -11.40 -5.54 14.17
N TYR A 176 -10.92 -6.01 15.30
CA TYR A 176 -10.85 -7.42 15.65
C TYR A 176 -12.15 -7.86 16.30
N ASP A 177 -12.73 -8.93 15.76
CA ASP A 177 -13.91 -9.60 16.29
C ASP A 177 -13.50 -10.95 16.91
N ALA A 178 -13.82 -11.13 18.20
CA ALA A 178 -13.38 -12.28 18.97
C ALA A 178 -14.09 -13.58 18.57
N ASP A 179 -15.36 -13.49 18.17
CA ASP A 179 -16.19 -14.65 17.81
C ASP A 179 -15.76 -15.24 16.46
N SER A 180 -15.63 -14.41 15.43
CA SER A 180 -15.22 -14.83 14.09
C SER A 180 -13.70 -14.98 13.93
N ARG A 181 -12.91 -14.37 14.83
CA ARG A 181 -11.44 -14.31 14.78
C ARG A 181 -10.89 -13.64 13.52
N TRP A 182 -11.64 -12.71 12.94
CA TRP A 182 -11.22 -11.87 11.83
C TRP A 182 -10.92 -10.45 12.31
N VAL A 183 -9.98 -9.81 11.62
CA VAL A 183 -9.64 -8.40 11.76
C VAL A 183 -10.07 -7.71 10.47
N ALA A 184 -11.10 -6.86 10.53
CA ALA A 184 -11.41 -5.96 9.43
C ALA A 184 -10.37 -4.83 9.42
N VAL A 185 -9.81 -4.53 8.25
CA VAL A 185 -8.76 -3.54 8.05
C VAL A 185 -9.21 -2.55 6.98
N THR A 186 -9.22 -1.26 7.31
CA THR A 186 -9.37 -0.17 6.33
C THR A 186 -8.11 0.68 6.39
N ALA A 187 -7.31 0.67 5.34
CA ALA A 187 -6.09 1.46 5.25
C ALA A 187 -6.24 2.59 4.23
N ARG A 188 -5.55 3.70 4.46
CA ARG A 188 -5.39 4.80 3.52
C ARG A 188 -3.93 5.18 3.45
N MET A 189 -3.51 5.59 2.27
CA MET A 189 -2.16 6.09 2.03
C MET A 189 -2.22 7.40 1.27
N HIS A 190 -1.29 8.29 1.58
CA HIS A 190 -1.15 9.57 0.91
C HIS A 190 0.31 9.86 0.63
N GLY A 191 0.60 10.29 -0.61
CA GLY A 191 1.94 10.68 -1.01
C GLY A 191 2.96 9.53 -1.05
N VAL A 192 2.53 8.33 -1.47
CA VAL A 192 3.43 7.16 -1.62
C VAL A 192 4.08 7.19 -3.00
N ASP A 193 5.41 7.18 -3.05
CA ASP A 193 6.14 7.05 -4.31
C ASP A 193 5.94 5.64 -4.88
N ALA A 194 5.37 5.52 -6.09
CA ALA A 194 5.06 4.23 -6.71
C ALA A 194 6.31 3.35 -6.85
N ALA A 195 7.44 3.93 -7.24
CA ALA A 195 8.71 3.24 -7.34
C ALA A 195 9.17 2.58 -6.02
N ALA A 196 8.83 3.17 -4.87
CA ALA A 196 9.18 2.61 -3.56
C ALA A 196 8.39 1.33 -3.25
N LEU A 197 7.18 1.17 -3.79
CA LEU A 197 6.41 -0.07 -3.64
C LEU A 197 7.05 -1.25 -4.37
N GLY A 198 7.80 -0.99 -5.46
CA GLY A 198 8.56 -2.03 -6.15
C GLY A 198 9.66 -2.66 -5.31
N LEU A 199 10.06 -2.02 -4.22
CA LEU A 199 11.03 -2.55 -3.26
C LEU A 199 10.40 -3.43 -2.17
N VAL A 200 9.07 -3.38 -2.01
CA VAL A 200 8.36 -4.09 -0.93
C VAL A 200 8.15 -5.56 -1.27
N ASP A 201 7.86 -5.86 -2.53
CA ASP A 201 7.57 -7.20 -3.03
C ASP A 201 8.12 -7.37 -4.45
N PRO A 202 8.83 -8.47 -4.76
CA PRO A 202 9.32 -8.75 -6.12
C PRO A 202 8.24 -8.71 -7.21
N ALA A 203 6.98 -9.05 -6.88
CA ALA A 203 5.86 -8.98 -7.82
C ALA A 203 5.53 -7.53 -8.24
N LEU A 204 5.98 -6.53 -7.48
CA LEU A 204 5.75 -5.10 -7.74
C LEU A 204 6.93 -4.42 -8.42
N MET A 205 7.97 -5.15 -8.83
CA MET A 205 9.17 -4.60 -9.47
C MET A 205 8.89 -3.72 -10.69
N LEU A 206 7.79 -3.97 -11.41
CA LEU A 206 7.34 -3.13 -12.53
C LEU A 206 7.08 -1.67 -12.12
N LEU A 207 6.73 -1.42 -10.85
CA LEU A 207 6.49 -0.07 -10.34
C LEU A 207 7.77 0.76 -10.20
N THR A 208 8.95 0.14 -10.20
CA THR A 208 10.23 0.88 -10.11
C THR A 208 10.44 1.88 -11.25
N GLY A 209 9.84 1.64 -12.42
CA GLY A 209 9.85 2.57 -13.55
C GLY A 209 8.80 3.68 -13.47
N ALA A 210 7.94 3.70 -12.44
CA ALA A 210 6.87 4.67 -12.29
C ALA A 210 7.28 5.81 -11.34
N ASP A 211 7.56 6.97 -11.93
CA ASP A 211 7.69 8.25 -11.22
C ASP A 211 6.29 8.84 -11.02
N LEU A 212 5.54 8.22 -10.10
CA LEU A 212 4.17 8.58 -9.74
C LEU A 212 4.05 8.68 -8.23
N VAL A 213 3.25 9.64 -7.77
CA VAL A 213 2.87 9.77 -6.36
C VAL A 213 1.45 9.27 -6.19
N LEU A 214 1.29 8.24 -5.36
CA LEU A 214 0.06 7.50 -5.16
C LEU A 214 -0.65 7.92 -3.89
N ASP A 215 -1.95 8.17 -4.03
CA ASP A 215 -2.92 8.25 -2.96
C ASP A 215 -3.89 7.08 -3.10
N GLY A 216 -4.39 6.55 -1.99
CA GLY A 216 -5.30 5.41 -2.11
C GLY A 216 -5.91 4.91 -0.82
N SER A 217 -6.77 3.93 -0.99
CA SER A 217 -7.41 3.22 0.11
C SER A 217 -7.53 1.72 -0.19
N LEU A 218 -7.51 0.94 0.87
CA LEU A 218 -7.60 -0.51 0.87
C LEU A 218 -8.59 -0.94 1.96
N ALA A 219 -9.48 -1.87 1.64
CA ALA A 219 -10.33 -2.51 2.63
C ALA A 219 -10.22 -4.03 2.49
N THR A 220 -9.87 -4.71 3.56
CA THR A 220 -9.71 -6.17 3.60
C THR A 220 -10.09 -6.73 4.96
N ARG A 221 -10.08 -8.06 5.07
CA ARG A 221 -10.15 -8.77 6.35
C ARG A 221 -8.99 -9.74 6.45
N VAL A 222 -8.39 -9.84 7.63
CA VAL A 222 -7.27 -10.74 7.90
C VAL A 222 -7.61 -11.60 9.10
N SER A 223 -7.47 -12.91 8.96
CA SER A 223 -7.64 -13.87 10.04
C SER A 223 -6.40 -13.90 10.94
N LEU A 224 -6.55 -14.38 12.19
CA LEU A 224 -5.41 -14.46 13.12
C LEU A 224 -4.28 -15.41 12.67
N ASP A 225 -4.56 -16.33 11.76
CA ASP A 225 -3.58 -17.21 11.11
C ASP A 225 -2.95 -16.58 9.84
N GLY A 226 -3.26 -15.32 9.56
CA GLY A 226 -2.63 -14.54 8.48
C GLY A 226 -3.26 -14.73 7.10
N ARG A 227 -4.41 -15.40 6.99
CA ARG A 227 -5.15 -15.48 5.71
C ARG A 227 -5.92 -14.20 5.47
N PHE A 228 -5.70 -13.61 4.29
CA PHE A 228 -6.44 -12.46 3.79
C PHE A 228 -7.74 -12.90 3.14
N GLY A 229 -8.80 -12.10 3.30
CA GLY A 229 -10.03 -12.22 2.54
C GLY A 229 -10.05 -11.30 1.32
N PRO A 230 -11.25 -11.10 0.72
CA PRO A 230 -11.43 -10.17 -0.38
C PRO A 230 -10.95 -8.78 -0.01
N THR A 231 -10.17 -8.20 -0.92
CA THR A 231 -9.43 -6.96 -0.72
C THR A 231 -9.84 -5.98 -1.81
N ARG A 232 -10.57 -4.94 -1.45
CA ARG A 232 -10.92 -3.85 -2.36
C ARG A 232 -9.88 -2.75 -2.25
N PHE A 233 -9.47 -2.20 -3.38
CA PHE A 233 -8.51 -1.11 -3.44
C PHE A 233 -8.93 -0.04 -4.44
N GLU A 234 -8.58 1.20 -4.10
CA GLU A 234 -8.63 2.34 -5.01
C GLU A 234 -7.30 3.08 -4.90
N LEU A 235 -6.64 3.29 -6.03
CA LEU A 235 -5.38 4.00 -6.16
C LEU A 235 -5.56 5.15 -7.15
N ARG A 236 -4.90 6.26 -6.87
CA ARG A 236 -4.90 7.44 -7.72
C ARG A 236 -3.52 8.03 -7.81
N SER A 237 -3.21 8.60 -8.95
CA SER A 237 -2.02 9.43 -9.14
C SER A 237 -2.40 10.72 -9.85
N GLY A 238 -1.71 11.79 -9.47
CA GLY A 238 -1.61 12.99 -10.29
C GLY A 238 -0.61 12.83 -11.43
N PRO A 239 -0.08 13.94 -11.96
CA PRO A 239 0.89 13.93 -13.03
C PRO A 239 2.21 13.26 -12.63
N GLY A 240 2.85 12.61 -13.60
CA GLY A 240 4.17 12.00 -13.44
C GLY A 240 4.57 11.26 -14.72
N GLN A 241 5.45 10.27 -14.61
CA GLN A 241 5.92 9.52 -15.78
C GLN A 241 6.08 8.03 -15.49
N VAL A 242 5.88 7.20 -16.52
CA VAL A 242 6.09 5.76 -16.46
C VAL A 242 7.10 5.36 -17.53
N SER A 243 8.20 4.76 -17.10
CA SER A 243 9.25 4.24 -17.95
C SER A 243 9.13 2.71 -18.04
N LEU A 244 8.90 2.21 -19.25
CA LEU A 244 8.82 0.78 -19.54
C LEU A 244 9.82 0.45 -20.66
N PRO A 245 11.13 0.33 -20.33
CA PRO A 245 12.15 -0.04 -21.30
C PRO A 245 11.81 -1.35 -22.01
N GLY A 246 12.08 -1.43 -23.31
CA GLY A 246 11.75 -2.60 -24.13
C GLY A 246 10.29 -2.67 -24.58
N GLN A 247 9.39 -1.89 -23.96
CA GLN A 247 7.99 -1.74 -24.40
C GLN A 247 7.75 -0.42 -25.14
N PHE A 248 8.38 0.68 -24.70
CA PHE A 248 8.28 1.99 -25.34
C PHE A 248 9.66 2.63 -25.54
N GLU A 249 9.80 3.51 -26.54
CA GLU A 249 11.06 4.20 -26.86
C GLU A 249 11.42 5.29 -25.84
N ALA A 250 10.41 5.90 -25.22
CA ALA A 250 10.55 6.98 -24.26
C ALA A 250 9.55 6.83 -23.11
N PRO A 251 9.79 7.45 -21.94
CA PRO A 251 8.82 7.48 -20.86
C PRO A 251 7.48 8.05 -21.31
N LEU A 252 6.41 7.46 -20.78
CA LEU A 252 5.04 7.91 -20.99
C LEU A 252 4.69 8.97 -19.95
N GLU A 253 4.23 10.12 -20.40
CA GLU A 253 3.71 11.15 -19.50
C GLU A 253 2.33 10.75 -19.02
N VAL A 254 2.15 10.73 -17.71
CA VAL A 254 0.87 10.48 -17.06
C VAL A 254 0.37 11.82 -16.55
N HIS A 255 -0.86 12.20 -16.88
CA HIS A 255 -1.52 13.38 -16.31
C HIS A 255 -2.40 13.01 -15.12
N GLY A 256 -2.94 11.79 -15.13
CA GLY A 256 -3.70 11.25 -14.03
C GLY A 256 -3.98 9.77 -14.23
N MET A 257 -4.11 9.06 -13.11
CA MET A 257 -4.45 7.64 -13.10
C MET A 257 -5.46 7.38 -11.99
N VAL A 258 -6.42 6.51 -12.26
CA VAL A 258 -7.29 5.91 -11.26
C VAL A 258 -7.35 4.41 -11.50
N LEU A 259 -7.00 3.62 -10.50
CA LEU A 259 -7.08 2.17 -10.53
C LEU A 259 -8.03 1.71 -9.42
N ARG A 260 -9.03 0.92 -9.78
CA ARG A 260 -9.96 0.29 -8.83
C ARG A 260 -10.02 -1.19 -9.07
N GLY A 261 -10.05 -1.95 -7.99
CA GLY A 261 -10.16 -3.39 -8.12
C GLY A 261 -10.48 -4.12 -6.83
N GLU A 262 -10.65 -5.41 -6.99
CA GLU A 262 -10.84 -6.38 -5.93
C GLU A 262 -9.92 -7.58 -6.17
N ALA A 263 -9.22 -8.00 -5.12
CA ALA A 263 -8.42 -9.23 -5.12
C ALA A 263 -9.00 -10.19 -4.09
N ASP A 264 -9.25 -11.44 -4.48
CA ASP A 264 -9.60 -12.53 -3.59
C ASP A 264 -8.47 -13.58 -3.61
N PRO A 265 -7.55 -13.52 -2.63
CA PRO A 265 -6.45 -14.47 -2.54
C PRO A 265 -6.91 -15.93 -2.38
N ALA A 266 -8.10 -16.18 -1.81
CA ALA A 266 -8.59 -17.54 -1.61
C ALA A 266 -9.07 -18.18 -2.92
N LEU A 267 -9.48 -17.35 -3.89
CA LEU A 267 -9.90 -17.77 -5.22
C LEU A 267 -8.81 -17.56 -6.27
N GLY A 268 -7.65 -16.99 -5.91
CA GLY A 268 -6.63 -16.60 -6.86
C GLY A 268 -7.15 -15.61 -7.92
N ARG A 269 -8.13 -14.78 -7.55
CA ARG A 269 -8.82 -13.88 -8.47
C ARG A 269 -8.42 -12.44 -8.25
N ILE A 270 -8.10 -11.72 -9.32
CA ILE A 270 -7.92 -10.27 -9.30
C ILE A 270 -8.80 -9.68 -10.39
N ALA A 271 -9.64 -8.72 -10.03
CA ALA A 271 -10.48 -7.97 -10.95
C ALA A 271 -10.18 -6.49 -10.82
N VAL A 272 -9.85 -5.85 -11.93
CA VAL A 272 -9.72 -4.40 -12.08
C VAL A 272 -10.88 -3.92 -12.93
N SER A 273 -11.57 -2.87 -12.49
CA SER A 273 -12.74 -2.32 -13.17
C SER A 273 -12.76 -0.81 -13.01
N ASP A 274 -13.47 -0.10 -13.89
CA ASP A 274 -13.64 1.36 -13.82
C ASP A 274 -12.32 2.14 -13.58
N SER A 275 -11.27 1.67 -14.26
CA SER A 275 -9.91 2.20 -14.16
C SER A 275 -9.55 2.99 -15.41
N TYR A 276 -8.82 4.07 -15.21
CA TYR A 276 -8.55 5.08 -16.23
C TYR A 276 -7.11 5.60 -16.12
N LEU A 277 -6.52 5.88 -17.27
CA LEU A 277 -5.21 6.49 -17.41
C LEU A 277 -5.25 7.62 -18.46
N ASP A 278 -4.74 8.79 -18.10
CA ASP A 278 -4.55 9.93 -19.00
C ASP A 278 -3.08 10.05 -19.39
N LEU A 279 -2.79 9.82 -20.66
CA LEU A 279 -1.46 9.95 -21.26
C LEU A 279 -1.39 11.20 -22.14
N ALA A 280 -1.50 12.37 -21.52
CA ALA A 280 -1.46 13.67 -22.18
C ALA A 280 -2.45 13.77 -23.36
N GLY A 281 -3.73 13.50 -23.12
CA GLY A 281 -4.80 13.56 -24.12
C GLY A 281 -5.08 12.24 -24.85
N VAL A 282 -4.34 11.18 -24.52
CA VAL A 282 -4.71 9.80 -24.85
C VAL A 282 -5.34 9.17 -23.62
N HIS A 283 -6.63 8.86 -23.73
CA HIS A 283 -7.45 8.34 -22.65
C HIS A 283 -7.57 6.83 -22.76
N LEU A 284 -7.24 6.12 -21.69
CA LEU A 284 -7.24 4.67 -21.66
C LEU A 284 -8.11 4.16 -20.51
N ASP A 285 -9.23 3.53 -20.85
CA ASP A 285 -10.10 2.80 -19.94
C ASP A 285 -9.64 1.33 -19.88
N LEU A 286 -9.44 0.81 -18.68
CA LEU A 286 -8.88 -0.52 -18.45
C LEU A 286 -9.77 -1.35 -17.54
N SER A 287 -9.91 -2.61 -17.92
CA SER A 287 -10.41 -3.67 -17.06
C SER A 287 -9.49 -4.88 -17.18
N ALA A 288 -9.19 -5.51 -16.05
CA ALA A 288 -8.35 -6.70 -16.03
C ALA A 288 -9.03 -7.78 -15.20
N GLU A 289 -8.91 -9.02 -15.63
CA GLU A 289 -9.35 -10.16 -14.84
C GLU A 289 -8.28 -11.25 -14.89
N MET A 290 -7.95 -11.76 -13.71
CA MET A 290 -7.08 -12.90 -13.52
C MET A 290 -7.85 -13.93 -12.71
N GLU A 291 -7.81 -15.19 -13.18
CA GLU A 291 -8.32 -16.34 -12.45
C GLU A 291 -7.23 -17.40 -12.47
N ASP A 292 -6.73 -17.77 -11.30
CA ASP A 292 -5.67 -18.78 -11.19
C ASP A 292 -6.21 -20.17 -11.55
N SER A 293 -6.04 -20.54 -12.82
CA SER A 293 -6.37 -21.85 -13.36
C SER A 293 -5.15 -22.79 -13.45
N GLY A 294 -4.08 -22.51 -12.68
CA GLY A 294 -2.85 -23.31 -12.63
C GLY A 294 -1.68 -22.72 -13.41
N GLY A 295 -1.78 -21.46 -13.86
CA GLY A 295 -0.73 -20.76 -14.60
C GLY A 295 -0.68 -19.23 -14.40
N GLY A 296 -1.64 -18.63 -13.68
CA GLY A 296 -1.66 -17.19 -13.41
C GLY A 296 -1.83 -16.29 -14.64
N ASP A 297 -2.44 -16.78 -15.72
CA ASP A 297 -2.70 -15.98 -16.92
C ASP A 297 -3.59 -14.78 -16.58
N LEU A 298 -3.11 -13.58 -16.93
CA LEU A 298 -3.86 -12.34 -16.79
C LEU A 298 -4.49 -11.98 -18.13
N VAL A 299 -5.78 -11.70 -18.13
CA VAL A 299 -6.48 -11.15 -19.29
C VAL A 299 -6.71 -9.65 -19.06
N LEU A 300 -6.14 -8.83 -19.94
CA LEU A 300 -6.33 -7.39 -19.94
C LEU A 300 -7.24 -7.00 -21.10
N SER A 301 -8.30 -6.24 -20.83
CA SER A 301 -9.16 -5.66 -21.85
C SER A 301 -9.22 -4.15 -21.66
N GLY A 302 -9.25 -3.40 -22.74
CA GLY A 302 -9.23 -1.95 -22.64
C GLY A 302 -9.79 -1.25 -23.85
N ARG A 303 -10.09 0.03 -23.65
CA ARG A 303 -10.46 0.97 -24.70
C ARG A 303 -9.55 2.18 -24.61
N ILE A 304 -8.87 2.48 -25.71
CA ILE A 304 -8.14 3.73 -25.92
C ILE A 304 -9.04 4.64 -26.74
N HIS A 305 -9.09 5.91 -26.38
CA HIS A 305 -9.68 6.96 -27.20
C HIS A 305 -8.87 8.25 -27.11
N THR A 306 -8.88 9.02 -28.19
CA THR A 306 -8.27 10.35 -28.24
C THR A 306 -8.92 11.17 -29.35
N ASP A 307 -9.16 12.45 -29.07
CA ASP A 307 -9.78 13.37 -30.03
C ASP A 307 -8.83 13.67 -31.19
N THR A 308 -7.54 13.90 -30.88
CA THR A 308 -6.51 14.21 -31.85
C THR A 308 -5.19 13.56 -31.46
N LEU A 309 -4.52 12.92 -32.42
CA LEU A 309 -3.19 12.34 -32.23
C LEU A 309 -2.29 12.60 -33.43
N GLY A 310 -1.18 13.31 -33.20
CA GLY A 310 -0.17 13.58 -34.21
C GLY A 310 0.68 12.35 -34.52
N ALA A 311 1.27 12.32 -35.71
CA ALA A 311 2.15 11.24 -36.14
C ALA A 311 3.33 10.98 -35.18
N ALA A 312 3.89 12.03 -34.55
CA ALA A 312 4.98 11.89 -33.58
C ALA A 312 4.52 11.26 -32.27
N GLU A 313 3.36 11.67 -31.75
CA GLU A 313 2.77 11.14 -30.52
C GLU A 313 2.34 9.69 -30.71
N LEU A 314 1.80 9.34 -31.87
CA LEU A 314 1.50 7.95 -32.24
C LEU A 314 2.75 7.08 -32.11
N LYS A 315 3.93 7.53 -32.57
CA LYS A 315 5.17 6.76 -32.46
C LYS A 315 5.59 6.56 -30.99
N ARG A 316 5.34 7.56 -30.13
CA ARG A 316 5.62 7.53 -28.68
C ARG A 316 4.71 6.55 -27.93
N TYR A 317 3.42 6.55 -28.24
CA TYR A 317 2.42 5.72 -27.55
C TYR A 317 2.20 4.34 -28.18
N TRP A 318 2.83 4.03 -29.33
CA TRP A 318 2.74 2.71 -29.96
C TRP A 318 3.80 1.76 -29.39
N PRO A 319 3.41 0.68 -28.68
CA PRO A 319 4.35 -0.27 -28.10
C PRO A 319 5.26 -0.92 -29.15
N LEU A 320 6.53 -1.11 -28.81
CA LEU A 320 7.57 -1.69 -29.68
C LEU A 320 7.22 -3.10 -30.17
N ASN A 321 6.55 -3.88 -29.32
CA ASN A 321 6.22 -5.28 -29.59
C ASN A 321 4.85 -5.47 -30.26
N ALA A 322 4.00 -4.44 -30.29
CA ALA A 322 2.65 -4.52 -30.84
C ALA A 322 2.64 -4.25 -32.35
N GLY A 323 2.21 -5.23 -33.14
CA GLY A 323 2.03 -5.06 -34.59
C GLY A 323 3.33 -4.70 -35.32
N ARG A 324 4.46 -5.32 -34.96
CA ARG A 324 5.84 -4.98 -35.41
C ARG A 324 5.96 -4.60 -36.89
N GLY A 325 5.33 -5.36 -37.79
CA GLY A 325 5.34 -5.07 -39.24
C GLY A 325 4.61 -3.78 -39.61
N GLY A 326 3.41 -3.58 -39.07
CA GLY A 326 2.61 -2.36 -39.26
C GLY A 326 3.26 -1.13 -38.63
N ARG A 327 3.76 -1.26 -37.39
CA ARG A 327 4.48 -0.18 -36.70
C ARG A 327 5.68 0.28 -37.53
N ARG A 328 6.54 -0.66 -37.96
CA ARG A 328 7.72 -0.33 -38.77
C ARG A 328 7.34 0.43 -40.04
N TRP A 329 6.32 -0.06 -40.77
CA TRP A 329 5.87 0.61 -41.98
C TRP A 329 5.34 2.03 -41.70
N VAL A 330 4.50 2.21 -40.68
CA VAL A 330 3.95 3.54 -40.33
C VAL A 330 5.05 4.49 -39.89
N VAL A 331 5.94 4.05 -39.00
CA VAL A 331 7.06 4.86 -38.49
C VAL A 331 7.97 5.33 -39.61
N GLU A 332 8.25 4.46 -40.59
CA GLU A 332 9.17 4.73 -41.70
C GLU A 332 8.55 5.49 -42.87
N ASN A 333 7.22 5.44 -43.05
CA ASN A 333 6.55 5.95 -44.26
C ASN A 333 5.50 7.03 -43.99
N MET A 334 5.18 7.31 -42.72
CA MET A 334 4.28 8.40 -42.31
C MET A 334 5.02 9.37 -41.39
N ASP A 335 5.36 10.52 -41.94
CA ASP A 335 6.11 11.57 -41.24
C ASP A 335 5.18 12.61 -40.62
N GLU A 336 4.11 12.96 -41.32
CA GLU A 336 3.14 13.99 -40.93
C GLU A 336 1.71 13.45 -41.04
N GLY A 337 0.84 14.00 -40.21
CA GLY A 337 -0.55 13.63 -40.16
C GLY A 337 -1.14 13.83 -38.78
N THR A 338 -2.45 14.03 -38.74
CA THR A 338 -3.22 14.07 -37.50
C THR A 338 -4.38 13.10 -37.64
N ALA A 339 -4.42 12.12 -36.74
CA ALA A 339 -5.57 11.26 -36.55
C ALA A 339 -6.60 12.00 -35.69
N HIS A 340 -7.87 11.88 -36.05
CA HIS A 340 -9.01 12.44 -35.34
C HIS A 340 -9.98 11.34 -34.96
N ASP A 341 -10.61 11.49 -33.80
CA ASP A 341 -11.59 10.56 -33.24
C ASP A 341 -11.06 9.12 -33.22
N ALA A 342 -9.81 8.96 -32.80
CA ALA A 342 -9.14 7.67 -32.83
C ALA A 342 -9.58 6.83 -31.63
N SER A 343 -9.99 5.60 -31.90
CA SER A 343 -10.41 4.62 -30.89
C SER A 343 -9.82 3.25 -31.17
N LEU A 344 -9.46 2.53 -30.11
CA LEU A 344 -8.97 1.16 -30.15
C LEU A 344 -9.55 0.39 -28.97
N THR A 345 -10.25 -0.71 -29.23
CA THR A 345 -10.57 -1.72 -28.24
C THR A 345 -9.65 -2.90 -28.39
N PHE A 346 -9.11 -3.41 -27.30
CA PHE A 346 -8.17 -4.53 -27.33
C PHE A 346 -8.44 -5.53 -26.23
N ARG A 347 -7.95 -6.75 -26.46
CA ARG A 347 -7.88 -7.83 -25.49
C ARG A 347 -6.52 -8.50 -25.59
N LEU A 348 -5.80 -8.53 -24.48
CA LEU A 348 -4.48 -9.15 -24.34
C LEU A 348 -4.55 -10.31 -23.36
N ARG A 349 -3.84 -11.39 -23.66
CA ARG A 349 -3.47 -12.43 -22.69
C ARG A 349 -2.01 -12.22 -22.30
N LEU A 350 -1.74 -12.20 -21.00
CA LEU A 350 -0.40 -12.10 -20.40
C LEU A 350 -0.15 -13.41 -19.63
N PRO A 351 0.54 -14.39 -20.24
CA PRO A 351 0.88 -15.64 -19.57
C PRO A 351 1.66 -15.39 -18.28
N GLY A 352 1.20 -15.96 -17.16
CA GLY A 352 1.82 -15.74 -15.84
C GLY A 352 1.92 -14.28 -15.39
N GLY A 353 1.13 -13.37 -15.98
CA GLY A 353 1.20 -11.93 -15.72
C GLY A 353 2.41 -11.22 -16.34
N ASP A 354 3.16 -11.87 -17.24
CA ASP A 354 4.34 -11.32 -17.87
C ASP A 354 3.99 -10.44 -19.08
N LEU A 355 4.31 -9.14 -18.98
CA LEU A 355 4.08 -8.16 -20.04
C LEU A 355 4.96 -8.41 -21.28
N GLU A 356 6.14 -9.01 -21.14
CA GLU A 356 7.00 -9.35 -22.28
C GLU A 356 6.42 -10.47 -23.14
N GLN A 357 5.60 -11.33 -22.54
CA GLN A 357 4.92 -12.44 -23.21
C GLN A 357 3.50 -12.09 -23.64
N ALA A 358 3.11 -10.82 -23.57
CA ALA A 358 1.77 -10.38 -23.92
C ALA A 358 1.40 -10.74 -25.37
N ALA A 359 0.27 -11.44 -25.53
CA ALA A 359 -0.30 -11.81 -26.80
C ALA A 359 -1.60 -11.04 -27.05
N VAL A 360 -1.72 -10.42 -28.22
CA VAL A 360 -2.95 -9.74 -28.65
C VAL A 360 -3.96 -10.80 -29.11
N GLU A 361 -5.07 -10.95 -28.39
CA GLU A 361 -6.18 -11.82 -28.80
C GLU A 361 -7.14 -11.11 -29.76
N GLN A 362 -7.42 -9.84 -29.48
CA GLN A 362 -8.31 -9.00 -30.27
C GLN A 362 -7.82 -7.55 -30.24
N ALA A 363 -7.93 -6.88 -31.38
CA ALA A 363 -7.67 -5.45 -31.50
C ALA A 363 -8.56 -4.93 -32.63
N GLU A 364 -9.49 -4.03 -32.29
CA GLU A 364 -10.39 -3.39 -33.23
C GLU A 364 -10.26 -1.88 -33.08
N GLY A 365 -10.01 -1.18 -34.17
CA GLY A 365 -9.73 0.25 -34.13
C GLY A 365 -10.40 1.01 -35.26
N ALA A 366 -10.66 2.29 -35.01
CA ALA A 366 -11.17 3.21 -36.02
C ALA A 366 -10.59 4.60 -35.81
N PHE A 367 -10.26 5.29 -36.90
CA PHE A 367 -9.85 6.69 -36.88
C PHE A 367 -10.09 7.34 -38.25
N SER A 368 -10.18 8.66 -38.24
CA SER A 368 -10.02 9.48 -39.45
C SER A 368 -8.66 10.18 -39.41
N ALA A 369 -8.09 10.52 -40.56
CA ALA A 369 -6.82 11.23 -40.59
C ALA A 369 -6.79 12.27 -41.70
N THR A 370 -6.07 13.35 -41.44
CA THR A 370 -5.91 14.49 -42.35
C THR A 370 -4.46 14.99 -42.33
N GLY A 371 -4.08 15.73 -43.37
CA GLY A 371 -2.72 16.27 -43.48
C GLY A 371 -1.65 15.18 -43.63
N LEU A 372 -2.02 14.02 -44.16
CA LEU A 372 -1.11 12.89 -44.29
C LEU A 372 -0.02 13.18 -45.32
N THR A 373 1.23 12.95 -44.92
CA THR A 373 2.37 12.85 -45.83
C THR A 373 2.84 11.39 -45.85
N VAL A 374 2.58 10.69 -46.95
CA VAL A 374 2.82 9.24 -47.07
C VAL A 374 3.83 8.94 -48.17
N HIS A 375 4.85 8.16 -47.81
CA HIS A 375 5.83 7.58 -48.72
C HIS A 375 5.39 6.17 -49.12
N TYR A 376 4.51 6.04 -50.11
CA TYR A 376 4.04 4.72 -50.58
C TYR A 376 5.20 3.83 -51.09
N LEU A 377 6.21 4.44 -51.71
CA LEU A 377 7.44 3.77 -52.14
C LEU A 377 8.63 4.71 -51.97
N ARG A 378 9.63 4.31 -51.16
CA ARG A 378 10.85 5.09 -50.93
C ARG A 378 11.58 5.36 -52.25
N GLY A 379 11.94 6.62 -52.48
CA GLY A 379 12.58 7.08 -53.73
C GLY A 379 11.62 7.80 -54.69
N LEU A 380 10.30 7.72 -54.48
CA LEU A 380 9.31 8.54 -55.17
C LEU A 380 8.89 9.75 -54.32
N PRO A 381 8.40 10.85 -54.95
CA PRO A 381 7.82 11.97 -54.22
C PRO A 381 6.69 11.50 -53.30
N PRO A 382 6.60 12.02 -52.05
CA PRO A 382 5.52 11.66 -51.15
C PRO A 382 4.17 12.20 -51.63
N VAL A 383 3.10 11.48 -51.27
CA VAL A 383 1.74 12.01 -51.35
C VAL A 383 1.56 12.95 -50.15
N ARG A 384 1.15 14.20 -50.40
CA ARG A 384 0.98 15.24 -49.36
C ARG A 384 -0.47 15.68 -49.26
N GLY A 385 -0.88 16.10 -48.06
CA GLY A 385 -2.23 16.61 -47.80
C GLY A 385 -3.32 15.54 -47.92
N GLY A 386 -2.95 14.27 -47.78
CA GLY A 386 -3.90 13.16 -47.85
C GLY A 386 -4.89 13.17 -46.69
N SER A 387 -6.07 12.63 -46.94
CA SER A 387 -7.05 12.31 -45.90
C SER A 387 -7.59 10.90 -46.09
N GLY A 388 -8.09 10.30 -45.02
CA GLY A 388 -8.63 8.95 -45.08
C GLY A 388 -9.29 8.53 -43.79
N THR A 389 -9.99 7.42 -43.84
CA THR A 389 -10.58 6.75 -42.68
C THR A 389 -10.11 5.31 -42.68
N ALA A 390 -9.78 4.78 -41.50
CA ALA A 390 -9.39 3.40 -41.34
C ALA A 390 -10.26 2.72 -40.29
N ARG A 391 -10.51 1.43 -40.52
CA ARG A 391 -11.11 0.52 -39.55
C ARG A 391 -10.36 -0.80 -39.63
N VAL A 392 -9.95 -1.33 -38.49
CA VAL A 392 -9.16 -2.56 -38.37
C VAL A 392 -9.91 -3.54 -37.48
#